data_AF-A0A916GWV7-F1
#
_entry.id   AF-A0A916GWV7-F1
#
_cell.length_a   1.000
_cell.length_b   1.000
_cell.length_c   1.000
_cell.angle_alpha   90.00
_cell.angle_beta   90.00
_cell.angle_gamma   90.00
#
_symmetry.space_group_name_H-M   'P 1'
#
loop_
_entity.id
_entity.type
_entity.pdbx_description
1 polymer ?
#
loop_
_entity_poly.entity_id
_entity_poly.type
_entity_poly.pdbx_seq_one_letter_code
_entity_poly.pdbx_strand_id
1 'polypeptide(L)'
;MNRGERIPTTIRNLENVHRKAAAVVEPGGTYQGAVVGYAIEDDGRACFVLDTGRSLAAVPTERRDLAIGHVARARTQSSSEDEDHRRRSLTWVLDDVEHERDRGRGR
;
A
#
# COMPACT_ATOMS: atom_id res chain seq x y z
N MET A 1 -18.84 10.50 14.03
CA MET A 1 -17.40 10.15 14.11
C MET A 1 -16.79 10.45 12.76
N ASN A 2 -15.98 11.51 12.68
CA ASN A 2 -15.35 11.96 11.43
C ASN A 2 -14.47 10.84 10.89
N ARG A 3 -14.86 10.23 9.76
CA ARG A 3 -13.92 9.48 8.91
C ARG A 3 -12.87 10.51 8.55
N GLY A 4 -11.70 10.44 9.19
CA GLY A 4 -10.57 11.31 8.91
C GLY A 4 -10.44 11.40 7.40
N GLU A 5 -10.70 12.60 6.88
CA GLU A 5 -10.65 12.89 5.47
C GLU A 5 -9.28 12.39 4.99
N ARG A 6 -9.26 11.31 4.19
CA ARG A 6 -8.04 10.71 3.66
C ARG A 6 -7.52 11.65 2.57
N ILE A 7 -7.09 12.84 2.99
CA ILE A 7 -6.64 13.90 2.09
C ILE A 7 -5.38 13.36 1.43
N PRO A 8 -5.39 13.15 0.10
CA PRO A 8 -4.20 12.74 -0.61
C PRO A 8 -3.11 13.78 -0.39
N THR A 9 -1.94 13.34 0.07
CA THR A 9 -0.78 14.21 0.23
C THR A 9 0.31 13.83 -0.77
N THR A 10 1.43 14.54 -0.78
CA THR A 10 2.56 14.17 -1.63
C THR A 10 3.48 13.22 -0.88
N ILE A 11 4.20 12.36 -1.61
CA ILE A 11 5.23 11.48 -1.03
C ILE A 11 6.20 12.30 -0.19
N ARG A 12 6.66 13.44 -0.71
CA ARG A 12 7.57 14.37 -0.03
C ARG A 12 7.02 14.90 1.31
N ASN A 13 5.72 15.11 1.43
CA ASN A 13 5.14 15.51 2.70
C ASN A 13 5.23 14.38 3.74
N LEU A 14 4.96 13.13 3.33
CA LEU A 14 5.11 11.97 4.21
C LEU A 14 6.56 11.75 4.62
N GLU A 15 7.52 11.95 3.72
CA GLU A 15 8.94 11.89 4.07
C GLU A 15 9.32 12.89 5.16
N ASN A 16 8.81 14.12 5.05
CA ASN A 16 9.07 15.18 6.03
C ASN A 16 8.42 14.89 7.40
N VAL A 17 7.17 14.42 7.41
CA VAL A 17 6.44 14.08 8.64
C VAL A 17 7.09 12.90 9.35
N HIS A 18 7.47 11.86 8.61
CA HIS A 18 8.04 10.63 9.18
C HIS A 18 9.56 10.64 9.29
N ARG A 19 10.24 11.68 8.78
CA ARG A 19 11.71 11.82 8.76
C ARG A 19 12.41 10.61 8.13
N LYS A 20 11.79 10.03 7.09
CA LYS A 20 12.25 8.82 6.40
C LYS A 20 12.12 9.01 4.90
N ALA A 21 13.10 8.53 4.15
CA ALA A 21 13.01 8.49 2.69
C ALA A 21 11.93 7.51 2.25
N ALA A 22 11.19 7.89 1.21
CA ALA A 22 10.20 7.06 0.55
C ALA A 22 10.72 6.60 -0.80
N ALA A 23 10.58 5.29 -1.06
CA ALA A 23 10.86 4.72 -2.36
C ALA A 23 9.56 4.17 -2.95
N VAL A 24 9.27 4.55 -4.20
CA VAL A 24 8.25 3.87 -5.00
C VAL A 24 8.75 2.46 -5.28
N VAL A 25 7.95 1.46 -4.93
CA VAL A 25 8.35 0.06 -5.06
C VAL A 25 7.77 -0.56 -6.33
N GLU A 26 8.65 -1.26 -7.06
CA GLU A 26 8.26 -1.99 -8.25
C GLU A 26 7.56 -3.32 -7.90
N PRO A 27 6.58 -3.77 -8.72
CA PRO A 27 5.98 -5.09 -8.59
C PRO A 27 7.04 -6.19 -8.67
N GLY A 28 6.87 -7.26 -7.87
CA GLY A 28 7.78 -8.40 -7.79
C GLY A 28 8.29 -8.70 -6.38
N GLY A 29 7.91 -7.89 -5.39
CA GLY A 29 8.31 -8.04 -3.99
C GLY A 29 7.11 -8.18 -3.03
N THR A 30 7.43 -8.43 -1.76
CA THR A 30 6.48 -8.31 -0.64
C THR A 30 7.00 -7.27 0.33
N TYR A 31 6.18 -6.28 0.64
CA TYR A 31 6.47 -5.21 1.57
C TYR A 31 5.41 -5.21 2.66
N GLN A 32 5.84 -5.20 3.92
CA GLN A 32 4.94 -5.20 5.08
C GLN A 32 5.33 -4.07 6.02
N GLY A 33 4.34 -3.34 6.51
CA GLY A 33 4.56 -2.18 7.37
C GLY A 33 3.27 -1.53 7.84
N ALA A 34 3.41 -0.53 8.71
CA ALA A 34 2.27 0.28 9.13
C ALA A 34 1.89 1.25 8.00
N VAL A 35 0.60 1.35 7.66
CA VAL A 35 0.11 2.33 6.71
C VAL A 35 0.24 3.71 7.34
N VAL A 36 1.11 4.56 6.79
CA VAL A 36 1.32 5.91 7.31
C VAL A 36 0.49 6.96 6.58
N GLY A 37 0.07 6.67 5.36
CA GLY A 37 -0.74 7.60 4.59
C GLY A 37 -0.99 7.16 3.16
N TYR A 38 -1.75 8.01 2.48
CA TYR A 38 -2.04 7.92 1.07
C TYR A 38 -1.40 9.12 0.36
N ALA A 39 -0.62 8.83 -0.68
CA ALA A 39 0.08 9.81 -1.47
C ALA A 39 -0.34 9.79 -2.92
N ILE A 40 -0.17 10.93 -3.59
CA ILE A 40 -0.23 11.05 -5.04
C ILE A 40 1.18 11.33 -5.56
N GLU A 41 1.60 10.53 -6.54
CA GLU A 41 2.83 10.75 -7.31
C GLU A 41 2.68 11.95 -8.26
N ASP A 42 3.81 12.47 -8.75
CA ASP A 42 3.82 13.62 -9.67
C ASP A 42 3.07 13.35 -10.99
N ASP A 43 2.90 12.08 -11.37
CA ASP A 43 2.13 11.64 -12.54
C ASP A 43 0.62 11.47 -12.26
N GLY A 44 0.18 11.79 -11.04
CA GLY A 44 -1.20 11.67 -10.59
C GLY A 44 -1.57 10.28 -10.07
N ARG A 45 -0.64 9.31 -10.04
CA ARG A 45 -0.93 7.97 -9.52
C ARG A 45 -1.08 7.96 -8.01
N ALA A 46 -2.07 7.17 -7.62
CA ALA A 46 -2.42 6.85 -6.26
C ALA A 46 -1.43 5.84 -5.65
N CYS A 47 -0.87 6.15 -4.48
CA CYS A 47 0.06 5.26 -3.79
C CYS A 47 -0.27 5.18 -2.30
N PHE A 48 -0.23 3.97 -1.74
CA PHE A 48 -0.21 3.78 -0.30
C PHE A 48 1.22 3.78 0.20
N VAL A 49 1.48 4.47 1.31
CA VAL A 49 2.82 4.51 1.90
C VAL A 49 2.84 3.67 3.17
N LEU A 50 3.74 2.69 3.18
CA LEU A 50 3.98 1.77 4.30
C LEU A 50 5.30 2.14 5.00
N ASP A 51 5.28 2.25 6.32
CA ASP A 51 6.51 2.30 7.11
C ASP A 51 7.00 0.89 7.40
N THR A 52 8.10 0.50 6.75
CA THR A 52 8.77 -0.80 6.91
C THR A 52 9.72 -0.83 8.11
N GLY A 53 9.78 0.24 8.88
CA GLY A 53 10.73 0.45 9.98
C GLY A 53 11.98 1.21 9.53
N ARG A 54 12.62 0.77 8.43
CA ARG A 54 13.86 1.40 7.91
C ARG A 54 13.59 2.54 6.94
N SER A 55 12.58 2.41 6.10
CA SER A 55 12.20 3.39 5.08
C SER A 55 10.71 3.32 4.81
N LEU A 56 10.21 4.31 4.09
CA LEU A 56 8.84 4.28 3.58
C LEU A 56 8.82 3.58 2.22
N ALA A 57 7.85 2.68 2.03
CA ALA A 57 7.58 2.02 0.76
C ALA A 57 6.28 2.58 0.18
N ALA A 58 6.37 3.29 -0.95
CA ALA A 58 5.21 3.79 -1.69
C ALA A 58 4.78 2.72 -2.70
N VAL A 59 3.61 2.13 -2.46
CA VAL A 59 3.02 1.04 -3.24
C VAL A 59 1.97 1.63 -4.17
N PRO A 60 2.17 1.64 -5.50
CA PRO A 60 1.18 2.10 -6.45
C PRO A 60 -0.09 1.27 -6.38
N THR A 61 -1.23 1.92 -6.12
CA THR A 61 -2.51 1.25 -5.99
C THR A 61 -3.68 2.22 -6.07
N GLU A 62 -4.71 1.86 -6.82
CA GLU A 62 -5.96 2.62 -6.88
C GLU A 62 -6.88 2.34 -5.69
N ARG A 63 -6.55 1.31 -4.89
CA ARG A 63 -7.28 0.98 -3.68
C ARG A 63 -7.06 2.09 -2.66
N ARG A 64 -8.13 2.48 -1.97
CA ARG A 64 -8.12 3.53 -0.94
C ARG A 64 -8.71 3.05 0.36
N ASP A 65 -8.97 1.77 0.53
CA ASP A 65 -9.78 1.20 1.61
C ASP A 65 -9.01 0.97 2.92
N LEU A 66 -7.67 0.91 2.90
CA LEU A 66 -6.84 0.72 4.09
C LEU A 66 -6.84 1.91 5.04
N ALA A 67 -6.91 1.62 6.34
CA ALA A 67 -6.85 2.62 7.40
C ALA A 67 -5.40 2.98 7.76
N ILE A 68 -5.17 4.27 8.01
CA ILE A 68 -3.87 4.76 8.52
C ILE A 68 -3.65 4.20 9.92
N GLY A 69 -2.41 3.81 10.22
CA GLY A 69 -1.99 3.21 11.48
C GLY A 69 -2.03 1.68 11.49
N HIS A 70 -2.74 1.06 10.54
CA HIS A 70 -2.88 -0.39 10.48
C HIS A 70 -1.68 -1.06 9.82
N VAL A 71 -1.35 -2.29 10.24
CA VAL A 71 -0.32 -3.10 9.56
C VAL A 71 -0.90 -3.70 8.28
N ALA A 72 -0.34 -3.29 7.14
CA ALA A 72 -0.69 -3.83 5.84
C ALA A 72 0.49 -4.59 5.23
N ARG A 73 0.17 -5.59 4.40
CA ARG A 73 1.12 -6.32 3.57
C ARG A 73 0.77 -6.09 2.10
N ALA A 74 1.64 -5.40 1.39
CA ALA A 74 1.61 -5.30 -0.06
C ALA A 74 2.38 -6.48 -0.66
N ARG A 75 1.71 -7.31 -1.46
CA ARG A 75 2.32 -8.38 -2.24
C ARG A 75 1.93 -8.24 -3.69
N THR A 76 2.84 -8.60 -4.57
CA THR A 76 2.52 -8.71 -5.99
C THR A 76 1.83 -10.03 -6.27
N GLN A 77 0.69 -10.00 -6.96
CA GLN A 77 0.06 -11.18 -7.52
C GLN A 77 0.11 -11.11 -9.05
N SER A 78 0.45 -12.24 -9.68
CA SER A 78 0.32 -12.39 -11.11
C SER A 78 -1.12 -12.79 -11.43
N SER A 79 -1.90 -11.90 -12.03
CA SER A 79 -3.17 -12.31 -12.62
C SER A 79 -2.87 -13.02 -13.94
N SER A 80 -3.22 -14.30 -14.00
CA SER A 80 -3.35 -15.05 -15.26
C SER A 80 -4.81 -14.99 -15.69
N GLU A 81 -5.27 -13.80 -16.04
CA GLU A 81 -6.47 -13.69 -16.86
C GLU A 81 -6.00 -13.53 -18.30
N ASP A 82 -6.66 -14.27 -19.19
CA ASP A 82 -6.44 -14.46 -20.63
C ASP A 82 -5.53 -15.64 -21.02
N GLU A 83 -6.20 -16.73 -21.43
CA GLU A 83 -5.67 -17.94 -22.08
C GLU A 83 -5.03 -17.71 -23.45
N ASP A 84 -4.91 -16.47 -23.93
CA ASP A 84 -4.28 -16.17 -25.21
C ASP A 84 -3.13 -15.18 -25.02
N HIS A 85 -1.94 -15.74 -24.81
CA HIS A 85 -0.64 -15.16 -25.13
C HIS A 85 -0.48 -13.62 -24.89
N ARG A 86 0.31 -13.30 -23.84
CA ARG A 86 1.50 -12.40 -23.90
C ARG A 86 1.57 -11.19 -22.95
N ARG A 87 0.77 -11.06 -21.89
CA ARG A 87 1.08 -10.10 -20.81
C ARG A 87 0.70 -10.66 -19.43
N ARG A 88 1.69 -11.17 -18.70
CA ARG A 88 1.57 -11.37 -17.25
C ARG A 88 1.51 -9.99 -16.60
N SER A 89 0.32 -9.60 -16.16
CA SER A 89 0.12 -8.35 -15.42
C SER A 89 0.40 -8.61 -13.95
N LEU A 90 1.37 -7.90 -13.39
CA LEU A 90 1.69 -7.92 -11.97
C LEU A 90 0.85 -6.83 -11.28
N THR A 91 -0.07 -7.23 -10.42
CA THR A 91 -0.95 -6.32 -9.69
C THR A 91 -0.59 -6.33 -8.21
N TRP A 92 -0.61 -5.14 -7.59
CA TRP A 92 -0.46 -5.02 -6.14
C TRP A 92 -1.73 -5.46 -5.42
N VAL A 93 -1.58 -6.41 -4.52
CA VAL A 93 -2.60 -6.78 -3.56
C VAL A 93 -2.14 -6.36 -2.18
N LEU A 94 -2.90 -5.47 -1.54
CA LEU A 94 -2.69 -5.12 -0.15
C LEU A 94 -3.68 -5.91 0.73
N ASP A 95 -3.13 -6.62 1.70
CA ASP A 95 -3.87 -7.31 2.75
C ASP A 95 -3.75 -6.51 4.06
N ASP A 96 -4.87 -6.28 4.76
CA ASP A 96 -4.87 -5.77 6.13
C ASP A 96 -4.58 -6.93 7.09
N VAL A 97 -3.37 -6.96 7.63
CA VAL A 97 -2.88 -8.08 8.46
C VAL A 97 -3.51 -8.05 9.85
N GLU A 98 -3.94 -6.88 10.33
CA GLU A 98 -4.63 -6.78 11.63
C GLU A 98 -6.08 -7.26 11.51
N HIS A 99 -6.76 -6.93 10.42
CA HIS A 99 -8.13 -7.40 10.18
C HIS A 99 -8.21 -8.92 9.96
N GLU A 100 -7.16 -9.54 9.41
CA GLU A 100 -7.10 -11.00 9.24
C GLU A 100 -6.99 -11.75 10.58
N ARG A 101 -6.38 -11.14 11.60
CA ARG A 101 -6.25 -11.74 12.94
C ARG A 101 -7.56 -11.77 13.72
N ASP A 102 -8.43 -10.78 13.51
CA ASP A 102 -9.71 -10.68 14.23
C ASP A 102 -10.72 -11.76 13.78
N ARG A 103 -10.67 -12.15 12.49
CA ARG A 103 -11.57 -13.20 11.95
C ARG A 103 -11.20 -14.63 12.36
N GLY A 104 -10.06 -14.84 13.03
CA GLY A 104 -9.59 -16.17 13.43
C GLY A 104 -9.93 -16.60 14.86
N ARG A 105 -10.40 -15.71 15.73
CA ARG A 105 -10.77 -16.04 17.11
C ARG A 105 -12.28 -16.18 17.27
N GLY A 106 -12.81 -17.20 16.59
CA GLY A 106 -14.19 -17.62 16.72
C GLY A 106 -14.30 -19.13 16.69
N ARG A 107 -13.63 -19.81 17.64
CA ARG A 107 -14.04 -21.11 18.21
C ARG A 107 -13.16 -21.49 19.39
#